data_AF-A0A960SX27-F1
#
_entry.id   AF-A0A960SX27-F1
#
_cell.length_a   1.000
_cell.length_b   1.000
_cell.length_c   1.000
_cell.angle_alpha   90.00
_cell.angle_beta   90.00
_cell.angle_gamma   90.00
#
_symmetry.space_group_name_H-M   'P 1'
#
loop_
_entity.id
_entity.type
_entity.pdbx_description
1 polymer ?
#
loop_
_entity_poly.entity_id
_entity_poly.type
_entity_poly.pdbx_seq_one_letter_code
_entity_poly.pdbx_strand_id
1 'polypeptide(L)' 'MRGTKPQLFEDDSPMEEFVPAPEWLSDDARKEWDRVLPVLLERRILTDADLGSLENYCAAIGQVREAQREINKRGILIST' A
#
# COMPACT_ATOMS: atom_id res chain seq x y z
N MET A 1 24.36 27.48 3.02
CA MET A 1 23.68 27.85 1.75
C MET A 1 22.22 27.44 1.85
N ARG A 2 21.27 28.33 1.54
CA ARG A 2 19.85 27.94 1.44
C ARG A 2 19.63 27.40 0.03
N GLY A 3 19.26 26.11 -0.09
CA GLY A 3 18.94 25.51 -1.38
C GLY A 3 17.71 26.16 -2.01
N THR A 4 17.62 26.14 -3.34
CA THR A 4 16.45 26.61 -4.07
C THR A 4 15.25 25.73 -3.71
N LYS A 5 14.12 26.36 -3.35
CA LYS A 5 12.89 25.61 -3.07
C LYS A 5 12.43 24.91 -4.35
N PRO A 6 12.20 23.58 -4.35
CA PRO A 6 11.70 22.87 -5.52
C PRO A 6 10.31 23.40 -5.91
N GLN A 7 10.06 23.46 -7.21
CA GLN A 7 8.73 23.73 -7.75
C GLN A 7 7.94 22.42 -7.73
N LEU A 8 6.72 22.48 -7.20
CA LEU A 8 5.80 21.34 -7.17
C LEU A 8 5.01 21.33 -8.47
N PHE A 9 4.90 20.18 -9.10
CA PHE A 9 4.10 19.94 -10.29
C PHE A 9 3.16 18.76 -10.00
N GLU A 10 2.05 18.72 -10.72
CA GLU A 10 1.20 17.53 -10.78
C GLU A 10 1.91 16.43 -11.57
N ASP A 11 1.53 15.18 -11.35
CA ASP A 11 2.06 14.08 -12.14
C ASP A 11 1.56 14.17 -13.59
N ASP A 12 2.42 13.87 -14.56
CA ASP A 12 2.10 13.97 -15.99
C ASP A 12 1.19 12.82 -16.46
N SER A 13 1.09 11.73 -15.70
CA SER A 13 0.28 10.55 -16.08
C SER A 13 -0.33 9.84 -14.88
N PRO A 14 -1.23 10.50 -14.14
CA PRO A 14 -1.92 9.88 -13.01
C PRO A 14 -2.88 8.80 -13.53
N MET A 15 -2.94 7.70 -12.79
CA MET A 15 -3.94 6.67 -12.99
C MET A 15 -5.33 7.24 -12.71
N GLU A 16 -6.27 6.95 -13.61
CA GLU A 16 -7.68 7.35 -13.48
C GLU A 16 -8.60 6.14 -13.27
N GLU A 17 -8.13 4.95 -13.62
CA GLU A 17 -8.92 3.72 -13.59
C GLU A 17 -8.64 2.90 -12.33
N PHE A 18 -9.71 2.29 -11.81
CA PHE A 18 -9.61 1.33 -10.74
C PHE A 18 -9.00 0.03 -11.27
N VAL A 19 -7.96 -0.46 -10.58
CA VAL A 19 -7.34 -1.75 -10.82
C VAL A 19 -7.66 -2.74 -9.70
N PRO A 20 -8.09 -3.97 -10.02
CA PRO A 20 -8.36 -4.98 -9.01
C PRO A 20 -7.08 -5.37 -8.27
N ALA A 21 -7.22 -5.74 -7.00
CA ALA A 21 -6.12 -6.25 -6.20
C ALA A 21 -5.52 -7.53 -6.82
N PRO A 22 -4.19 -7.73 -6.81
CA PRO A 22 -3.57 -8.96 -7.27
C PRO A 22 -4.13 -10.21 -6.57
N GLU A 23 -4.35 -11.28 -7.34
CA GLU A 23 -4.98 -12.51 -6.85
C GLU A 23 -4.21 -13.18 -5.69
N TRP A 24 -2.89 -13.02 -5.68
CA TRP A 24 -2.02 -13.66 -4.70
C TRP A 24 -2.03 -12.97 -3.32
N LEU A 25 -2.58 -11.76 -3.21
CA LEU A 25 -2.67 -11.06 -1.92
C LEU A 25 -3.49 -11.86 -0.90
N SER A 26 -3.25 -11.64 0.39
CA SER A 26 -4.15 -12.18 1.42
C SER A 26 -5.44 -11.37 1.50
N ASP A 27 -6.47 -11.90 2.17
CA ASP A 27 -7.75 -11.21 2.30
C ASP A 27 -7.62 -9.86 3.04
N ASP A 28 -6.71 -9.77 4.01
CA ASP A 28 -6.45 -8.51 4.71
C ASP A 28 -5.70 -7.50 3.85
N ALA A 29 -4.81 -7.97 2.97
CA ALA A 29 -4.11 -7.13 2.01
C ALA A 29 -5.07 -6.61 0.92
N ARG A 30 -5.97 -7.47 0.41
CA ARG A 30 -7.04 -7.06 -0.51
C ARG A 30 -7.96 -6.00 0.08
N LYS A 31 -8.41 -6.19 1.33
CA LYS A 31 -9.21 -5.18 2.04
C LYS A 31 -8.47 -3.85 2.17
N GLU A 32 -7.15 -3.90 2.36
CA GLU A 32 -6.34 -2.68 2.42
C GLU A 32 -6.25 -2.02 1.05
N TRP A 33 -6.01 -2.79 -0.01
CA TRP A 33 -6.02 -2.32 -1.40
C TRP A 33 -7.31 -1.58 -1.74
N ASP A 34 -8.45 -2.22 -1.49
CA ASP A 34 -9.79 -1.66 -1.73
C ASP A 34 -10.05 -0.38 -0.92
N ARG A 35 -9.42 -0.26 0.25
CA ARG A 35 -9.53 0.93 1.13
C ARG A 35 -8.70 2.10 0.61
N VAL A 36 -7.47 1.86 0.14
CA VAL A 36 -6.52 2.93 -0.17
C VAL A 36 -6.55 3.36 -1.63
N LEU A 37 -6.73 2.43 -2.57
CA LEU A 37 -6.65 2.72 -4.00
C LEU A 37 -7.63 3.83 -4.43
N PRO A 38 -8.92 3.82 -4.03
CA PRO A 38 -9.86 4.87 -4.44
C PRO A 38 -9.42 6.28 -3.98
N VAL A 39 -8.85 6.39 -2.78
CA VAL A 39 -8.37 7.67 -2.23
C VAL A 39 -7.14 8.16 -2.97
N LEU A 40 -6.25 7.25 -3.39
CA LEU A 40 -5.05 7.60 -4.16
C LEU A 40 -5.41 8.05 -5.58
N LEU A 41 -6.38 7.37 -6.21
CA LEU A 41 -6.93 7.76 -7.52
C LEU A 41 -7.63 9.12 -7.46
N GLU A 42 -8.49 9.36 -6.46
CA GLU A 42 -9.16 10.65 -6.27
C GLU A 42 -8.16 11.81 -6.15
N ARG A 43 -7.01 11.55 -5.52
CA ARG A 43 -5.94 12.54 -5.34
C ARG A 43 -5.04 12.70 -6.56
N ARG A 44 -5.14 11.83 -7.57
CA ARG A 44 -4.28 11.83 -8.77
C ARG A 44 -2.78 11.81 -8.45
N ILE A 45 -2.39 11.03 -7.44
CA ILE A 45 -0.99 10.90 -6.99
C ILE A 45 -0.38 9.53 -7.29
N LEU A 46 -1.12 8.65 -7.95
CA LEU A 46 -0.68 7.30 -8.27
C LEU A 46 -0.45 7.20 -9.78
N THR A 47 0.70 6.68 -10.18
CA THR A 47 1.01 6.29 -11.56
C THR A 47 1.15 4.77 -11.64
N ASP A 48 1.23 4.23 -12.86
CA ASP A 48 1.50 2.80 -13.06
C ASP A 48 2.82 2.35 -12.40
N ALA A 49 3.81 3.26 -12.30
CA ALA A 49 5.09 2.98 -11.66
C ALA A 49 4.97 2.79 -10.14
N ASP A 50 3.91 3.31 -9.53
CA ASP A 50 3.67 3.24 -8.10
C ASP A 50 2.94 1.96 -7.66
N LEU A 51 2.34 1.21 -8.60
CA LEU A 51 1.55 0.02 -8.30
C LEU A 51 2.33 -1.05 -7.54
N GLY A 52 3.61 -1.24 -7.87
CA GLY A 52 4.48 -2.17 -7.12
C GLY A 52 4.68 -1.74 -5.66
N SER A 53 4.76 -0.43 -5.40
CA SER A 53 4.87 0.11 -4.04
C SER A 53 3.55 -0.05 -3.27
N LEU A 54 2.42 0.19 -3.93
CA LEU A 54 1.09 -0.03 -3.37
C LEU A 54 0.86 -1.49 -3.00
N GLU A 55 1.22 -2.40 -3.91
CA GLU A 55 1.15 -3.85 -3.71
C GLU A 55 1.96 -4.28 -2.49
N ASN A 56 3.22 -3.83 -2.39
CA ASN A 56 4.08 -4.14 -1.25
C ASN A 56 3.54 -3.59 0.08
N TYR A 57 2.99 -2.37 0.07
CA TYR A 57 2.33 -1.79 1.25
C TYR A 57 1.15 -2.65 1.70
N CYS A 58 0.25 -3.01 0.79
CA CYS A 58 -0.92 -3.83 1.10
C CYS A 58 -0.51 -5.22 1.61
N ALA A 59 0.50 -5.85 0.99
CA ALA A 59 1.04 -7.13 1.43
C ALA A 59 1.60 -7.05 2.85
N ALA A 60 2.38 -6.01 3.18
CA ALA A 60 2.91 -5.80 4.52
C ALA A 60 1.81 -5.62 5.57
N ILE A 61 0.75 -4.86 5.26
CA ILE A 61 -0.42 -4.71 6.14
C ILE A 61 -1.11 -6.06 6.37
N GLY A 62 -1.30 -6.85 5.30
CA GLY A 62 -1.86 -8.19 5.41
C GLY A 62 -1.02 -9.10 6.32
N GLN A 63 0.29 -9.11 6.12
CA GLN A 63 1.23 -9.90 6.93
C GLN A 63 1.21 -9.50 8.40
N VAL A 64 1.23 -8.20 8.71
CA VAL A 64 1.19 -7.72 10.10
C VAL A 64 -0.12 -8.11 10.77
N ARG A 65 -1.26 -7.95 10.09
CA ARG A 65 -2.58 -8.35 10.63
C ARG A 65 -2.66 -9.85 10.90
N GLU A 66 -2.14 -10.67 9.99
CA GLU A 66 -2.07 -12.12 10.16
C GLU A 66 -1.16 -12.51 11.32
N ALA A 67 0.07 -12.00 11.35
CA ALA A 67 1.02 -12.26 12.42
C ALA A 67 0.46 -11.84 13.78
N GLN A 68 -0.20 -10.68 13.87
CA GLN A 68 -0.80 -10.21 15.11
C GLN A 68 -1.93 -11.12 15.60
N ARG A 69 -2.73 -11.71 14.69
CA ARG A 69 -3.74 -12.71 15.09
C ARG A 69 -3.09 -13.95 15.68
N GLU A 70 -2.00 -14.43 15.11
CA GLU A 70 -1.30 -15.60 15.65
C GLU A 70 -0.62 -15.28 16.99
N ILE A 71 -0.03 -14.09 17.13
CA ILE A 71 0.50 -13.60 18.41
C ILE A 71 -0.60 -13.52 19.46
N ASN A 72 -1.79 -13.01 19.13
CA ASN A 72 -2.90 -12.93 20.07
C ASN A 72 -3.39 -14.31 20.53
N LYS A 73 -3.30 -15.33 19.66
CA LYS A 73 -3.71 -16.70 19.98
C LYS A 73 -2.67 -17.47 20.80
N ARG A 74 -1.38 -17.27 20.50
CA ARG A 74 -0.30 -18.15 20.98
C ARG A 74 0.72 -17.44 21.89
N GLY A 75 0.64 -16.11 22.00
CA GLY A 75 1.72 -15.28 22.53
C GLY A 75 2.85 -15.08 21.53
N ILE A 76 3.86 -14.30 21.93
CA ILE A 76 5.09 -14.09 21.14
C ILE A 76 6.00 -15.31 21.28
N LEU A 77 6.41 -15.90 20.15
CA LEU A 77 7.37 -17.00 20.12
C LEU A 77 8.78 -16.44 19.91
N ILE A 78 9.72 -16.81 20.79
CA ILE A 78 11.14 -16.43 20.69
C ILE A 78 11.94 -17.74 20.56
N SER A 79 12.59 -17.94 19.41
CA SER A 79 13.55 -19.02 19.21
C SER A 79 14.97 -18.47 19.40
N THR A 80 15.73 -19.10 20.28
CA THR A 80 17.15 -18.78 20.54
C THR A 80 18.06 -19.75 19.80
#